data_AF-A0A396HFQ3-F1
#
_entry.id   AF-A0A396HFQ3-F1
#
_cell.length_a   1.000
_cell.length_b   1.000
_cell.length_c   1.000
_cell.angle_alpha   90.00
_cell.angle_beta   90.00
_cell.angle_gamma   90.00
#
_symmetry.space_group_name_H-M   'P 1'
#
loop_
_entity.id
_entity.type
_entity.pdbx_description
1 polymer ?
#
loop_
_entity_poly.entity_id
_entity_poly.type
_entity_poly.pdbx_seq_one_letter_code
_entity_poly.pdbx_strand_id
1 'polypeptide(L)' 'MKNMAQFLLFIYSLIIFLSPFLGEAVFKRTETGEIIWTLPCATDTDCPKMGEPMYFKCLNGFCLEHIRELHD' A
#
# COMPACT_ATOMS: atom_id res chain seq x y z
N MET A 1 16.91 -40.23 6.54
CA MET A 1 16.55 -39.23 5.50
C MET A 1 15.04 -38.97 5.36
N LYS A 2 14.17 -39.97 5.58
CA LYS A 2 12.69 -39.83 5.48
C LYS A 2 12.10 -38.75 6.43
N ASN A 3 12.66 -38.62 7.63
CA ASN A 3 12.19 -37.68 8.65
C ASN A 3 12.47 -36.21 8.31
N MET A 4 13.60 -35.94 7.63
CA MET A 4 13.99 -34.57 7.29
C MET A 4 13.15 -34.04 6.13
N ALA A 5 12.86 -34.88 5.13
CA ALA A 5 11.95 -34.53 4.04
C ALA A 5 10.52 -34.25 4.53
N GLN A 6 10.02 -35.06 5.48
CA GLN A 6 8.69 -34.85 6.07
C GLN A 6 8.61 -33.55 6.88
N PHE A 7 9.68 -33.22 7.59
CA PHE A 7 9.79 -31.95 8.32
C PHE A 7 9.81 -30.74 7.37
N LEU A 8 10.54 -30.83 6.26
CA LEU A 8 10.57 -29.78 5.23
C LEU A 8 9.20 -29.56 4.58
N LEU A 9 8.47 -30.64 4.27
CA LEU A 9 7.12 -30.57 3.71
C LEU A 9 6.14 -29.88 4.69
N PHE A 10 6.26 -30.20 5.98
CA PHE A 10 5.46 -29.57 7.01
C PHE A 10 5.73 -28.06 7.10
N ILE A 11 7.01 -27.65 7.14
CA ILE A 11 7.38 -26.22 7.13
C ILE A 11 6.87 -25.51 5.88
N TYR A 12 7.02 -26.11 4.69
CA TYR A 12 6.53 -25.52 3.45
C TYR A 12 5.01 -25.31 3.47
N SER A 13 4.24 -26.27 3.99
CA SER A 13 2.79 -26.13 4.13
C SER A 13 2.41 -24.99 5.08
N LEU A 14 3.14 -24.82 6.19
CA LEU A 14 2.90 -23.73 7.14
C LEU A 14 3.18 -22.37 6.52
N ILE A 15 4.27 -22.22 5.76
CA ILE A 15 4.60 -20.96 5.09
C ILE A 15 3.51 -20.59 4.07
N ILE A 16 3.04 -21.54 3.27
CA ILE A 16 1.97 -21.30 2.28
C ILE A 16 0.64 -20.97 2.96
N PHE A 17 0.35 -21.58 4.12
CA PHE A 17 -0.85 -21.28 4.88
C PHE A 17 -0.79 -19.89 5.52
N LEU A 18 0.40 -19.43 5.96
CA LEU A 18 0.58 -18.15 6.63
C LEU A 18 0.82 -16.97 5.66
N SER A 19 1.30 -17.22 4.44
CA SER A 19 1.60 -16.15 3.46
C SER A 19 0.39 -15.28 3.07
N PRO A 20 -0.86 -15.77 2.96
CA PRO A 20 -2.02 -14.92 2.67
C PRO A 20 -2.32 -13.98 3.85
N PHE A 21 -2.18 -14.46 5.08
CA PHE A 21 -2.43 -13.65 6.28
C PHE A 21 -1.35 -12.57 6.50
N LEU A 22 -0.10 -12.83 6.13
CA LEU A 22 0.94 -11.78 6.07
C LEU A 22 0.73 -10.83 4.89
N GLY A 23 0.23 -11.35 3.77
CA GLY A 23 -0.15 -10.60 2.59
C GLY A 23 -1.26 -9.59 2.90
N GLU A 24 -2.31 -9.96 3.65
CA GLU A 24 -3.42 -9.06 4.01
C GLU A 24 -2.99 -7.87 4.90
N ALA A 25 -1.94 -8.03 5.72
CA ALA A 25 -1.37 -6.92 6.49
C ALA A 25 -0.63 -5.89 5.61
N VAL A 26 -0.20 -6.28 4.39
CA VAL A 26 0.46 -5.40 3.41
C VAL A 26 -0.50 -4.98 2.28
N PHE A 27 -1.45 -5.83 1.93
CA PHE A 27 -2.38 -5.70 0.79
C PHE A 27 -3.65 -4.91 1.12
N LYS A 28 -3.89 -4.59 2.40
CA LYS A 28 -4.80 -3.48 2.76
C LYS A 28 -4.38 -2.11 2.20
N ARG A 29 -3.27 -2.03 1.45
CA ARG A 29 -2.86 -0.83 0.69
C ARG A 29 -3.22 -0.85 -0.79
N THR A 30 -3.84 -1.91 -1.33
CA THR A 30 -3.94 -2.08 -2.80
C THR A 30 -5.32 -2.49 -3.31
N GLU A 31 -6.40 -2.35 -2.54
CA GLU A 31 -7.78 -2.51 -3.06
C GLU A 31 -8.57 -1.20 -3.15
N THR A 32 -8.04 -0.11 -2.60
CA THR A 32 -8.55 1.23 -2.87
C THR A 32 -7.49 1.92 -3.70
N GLY A 33 -7.83 2.37 -4.90
CA GLY A 33 -6.93 3.11 -5.80
C GLY A 33 -6.41 4.44 -5.25
N GLU A 34 -6.46 4.65 -3.94
CA GLU A 34 -5.73 5.69 -3.24
C GLU A 34 -4.33 5.14 -2.99
N ILE A 35 -3.39 5.50 -3.87
CA ILE A 35 -1.99 5.50 -3.49
C ILE A 35 -1.87 6.58 -2.41
N ILE A 36 -2.18 6.22 -1.16
CA ILE A 36 -1.81 7.03 0.00
C ILE A 36 -0.30 6.91 0.06
N TRP A 37 0.37 7.72 -0.74
CA TRP A 37 1.74 8.11 -0.48
C TRP A 37 1.69 8.69 0.92
N THR A 38 2.06 7.90 1.93
CA THR A 38 2.38 8.40 3.27
C THR A 38 3.71 9.15 3.18
N LEU A 39 3.80 10.07 2.22
CA LEU A 39 4.89 10.97 2.01
C LEU A 39 4.63 12.12 2.98
N PRO A 40 5.48 12.28 4.00
CA PRO A 40 5.35 13.40 4.90
C PRO A 40 5.55 14.71 4.11
N CYS A 41 4.72 15.70 4.36
CA CYS A 41 4.79 17.01 3.74
C CYS A 41 4.67 18.10 4.81
N ALA A 42 5.34 19.22 4.60
CA ALA A 42 5.14 20.44 5.38
C ALA A 42 4.25 21.42 4.60
N THR A 43 4.40 21.45 3.27
CA THR A 43 3.64 22.31 2.37
C THR A 43 3.21 21.55 1.11
N ASP A 44 2.20 22.06 0.39
CA ASP A 44 1.69 21.44 -0.85
C ASP A 44 2.76 21.26 -1.94
N THR A 45 3.85 22.04 -1.88
CA THR A 45 4.99 21.96 -2.81
C THR A 45 5.84 20.71 -2.62
N ASP A 46 5.76 20.06 -1.45
CA ASP A 46 6.50 18.84 -1.14
C ASP A 46 5.84 17.61 -1.80
N CYS A 47 4.57 17.75 -2.21
CA CYS A 47 3.84 16.68 -2.86
C CYS A 47 4.20 16.59 -4.35
N PRO A 48 4.29 15.36 -4.90
CA PRO A 48 4.55 15.18 -6.32
C PRO A 48 3.41 15.79 -7.15
N LYS A 49 3.75 16.41 -8.28
CA LYS A 49 2.76 16.97 -9.20
C LYS A 49 2.08 15.82 -9.94
N MET A 50 0.78 15.66 -9.73
CA MET A 50 -0.09 14.78 -10.52
C MET A 50 -0.63 15.57 -11.72
N GLY A 51 -1.02 14.89 -12.80
CA GLY A 51 -1.68 15.51 -13.95
C GLY A 51 -3.15 15.84 -13.65
N GLU A 52 -3.66 16.93 -14.24
CA GLU A 52 -5.07 17.32 -14.10
C GLU A 52 -6.03 16.19 -14.52
N PRO A 53 -7.21 16.06 -13.88
CA PRO A 53 -7.82 16.95 -12.87
C PRO A 53 -7.42 16.64 -11.42
N MET A 54 -6.52 15.68 -11.22
CA MET A 54 -6.09 15.21 -9.89
C MET A 54 -4.85 15.99 -9.44
N TYR A 55 -4.79 16.33 -8.16
CA TYR A 55 -3.60 16.94 -7.56
C TYR A 55 -3.46 16.50 -6.10
N PHE A 56 -2.24 16.49 -5.57
CA PHE A 56 -2.00 16.18 -4.17
C PHE A 56 -2.03 17.46 -3.31
N LYS A 57 -2.63 17.39 -2.13
CA LYS A 57 -2.59 18.42 -1.09
C LYS A 57 -1.96 17.88 0.17
N CYS A 58 -1.24 18.74 0.88
CA CYS A 58 -0.69 18.42 2.18
C CYS A 58 -1.77 18.59 3.25
N LEU A 59 -2.24 17.47 3.79
CA LEU A 59 -3.27 17.41 4.81
C LEU A 59 -2.76 16.57 5.98
N ASN A 60 -2.81 17.12 7.19
CA ASN A 60 -2.30 16.48 8.41
C ASN A 60 -0.84 16.00 8.30
N GLY A 61 -0.03 16.71 7.52
CA GLY A 61 1.38 16.37 7.29
C GLY A 61 1.60 15.23 6.29
N PHE A 62 0.58 14.84 5.51
CA PHE A 62 0.68 13.83 4.47
C PHE A 62 0.09 14.31 3.14
N CYS A 63 0.66 13.86 2.02
CA CYS A 63 0.11 14.12 0.70
C CYS A 63 -1.12 13.26 0.43
N LEU A 64 -2.29 13.89 0.32
CA LEU A 64 -3.56 13.23 -0.01
C LEU A 64 -4.05 13.67 -1.40
N GLU A 65 -4.65 12.74 -2.13
CA GLU A 65 -5.23 13.01 -3.44
C GLU A 65 -6.46 13.92 -3.30
N HIS A 66 -6.56 14.91 -4.18
CA HIS A 66 -7.68 15.82 -4.26
C HIS A 66 -8.07 16.01 -5.72
N ILE A 67 -9.36 15.86 -6.01
CA ILE A 67 -9.90 16.15 -7.34
C ILE A 67 -10.25 17.63 -7.37
N ARG A 68 -9.74 18.36 -8.35
CA ARG A 68 -10.25 19.72 -8.60
C ARG A 68 -11.67 19.53 -9.13
N GLU A 69 -12.68 19.84 -8.33
CA GLU A 69 -14.06 19.90 -8.80
C GLU A 69 -14.08 20.90 -9.96
N LEU A 70 -14.22 20.36 -11.18
CA LEU A 70 -14.40 21.15 -12.39
C LEU A 70 -15.84 21.66 -12.34
N HIS A 71 -16.05 22.75 -11.62
CA HIS A 71 -17.32 23.47 -11.66
C HIS A 71 -17.34 24.26 -12.97
N ASP A 72 -18.05 23.70 -13.96
CA ASP A 72 -18.53 24.25 -15.25
C ASP A 72 -17.66 25.35 -15.92
#